data_AF-A0A411YGR6-F1
#
_entry.id   AF-A0A411YGR6-F1
#
_cell.length_a   1.000
_cell.length_b   1.000
_cell.length_c   1.000
_cell.angle_alpha   90.00
_cell.angle_beta   90.00
_cell.angle_gamma   90.00
#
_symmetry.space_group_name_H-M   'P 1'
#
loop_
_entity.id
_entity.type
_entity.pdbx_description
1 polymer ?
#
loop_
_entity_poly.entity_id
_entity_poly.type
_entity_poly.pdbx_seq_one_letter_code
_entity_poly.pdbx_strand_id
1 'polypeptide(L)'
;MVRGFHFVVSLLYASAFGLALGLATGLLSFGDVLTIDGDEFVASGVIVDGVGGLVGIAVFTIFLMGLIGTFEHGGLIEWLMERSQRFARSVRSAEVSIVVLALAVNALTTAGTPTMVMLGSFVRRLGHRFRLQPWRRGNLLDACSTTIIGFLPYSVAVLIPFALVQDTVAGAGLEGFNPVGLVPFVFYCWALMIVIIVAAITGWGREYMDEETWESEGEELAATSD
;
A
#
# COMPACT_ATOMS: atom_id res chain seq x y z
N MET A 1 -11.15 12.77 5.73
CA MET A 1 -11.05 13.74 4.61
C MET A 1 -11.89 14.96 4.94
N VAL A 2 -11.29 16.14 5.07
CA VAL A 2 -12.02 17.39 5.27
C VAL A 2 -12.63 17.79 3.92
N ARG A 3 -13.94 18.07 3.89
CA ARG A 3 -14.66 18.48 2.67
C ARG A 3 -13.95 19.68 2.01
N GLY A 4 -13.52 19.52 0.75
CA GLY A 4 -13.02 20.61 -0.10
C GLY A 4 -11.50 20.67 -0.31
N PHE A 5 -10.68 19.91 0.44
CA PHE A 5 -9.23 19.84 0.21
C PHE A 5 -8.84 18.48 -0.36
N HIS A 6 -8.36 18.48 -1.61
CA HIS A 6 -7.83 17.29 -2.27
C HIS A 6 -6.52 16.84 -1.59
N PHE A 7 -6.25 15.53 -1.58
CA PHE A 7 -5.03 14.95 -1.01
C PHE A 7 -3.75 15.63 -1.53
N VAL A 8 -3.72 15.93 -2.83
CA VAL A 8 -2.61 16.65 -3.48
C VAL A 8 -2.38 18.02 -2.84
N VAL A 9 -3.46 18.77 -2.59
CA VAL A 9 -3.38 20.11 -1.99
C VAL A 9 -2.84 20.03 -0.56
N SER A 10 -3.31 19.06 0.23
CA SER A 10 -2.78 18.82 1.58
C SER A 10 -1.29 18.47 1.57
N LEU A 11 -0.85 17.65 0.60
CA LEU A 11 0.56 17.28 0.44
C LEU A 11 1.41 18.50 0.13
N LEU A 12 0.96 19.35 -0.80
CA LEU A 12 1.65 20.58 -1.18
C LEU A 12 1.79 21.54 0.01
N TYR A 13 0.71 21.74 0.78
CA TYR A 13 0.76 22.58 1.98
C TYR A 13 1.67 22.00 3.06
N ALA A 14 1.67 20.68 3.27
CA ALA A 14 2.55 20.03 4.23
C ALA A 14 4.03 20.19 3.84
N SER A 15 4.38 19.99 2.56
CA SER A 15 5.74 20.21 2.06
C SER A 15 6.18 21.66 2.17
N ALA A 16 5.31 22.61 1.81
CA ALA A 16 5.59 24.04 1.94
C ALA A 16 5.79 24.45 3.41
N PHE A 17 4.96 23.93 4.32
CA PHE A 17 5.09 24.15 5.75
C PHE A 17 6.38 23.56 6.31
N GLY A 18 6.74 22.33 5.91
CA GLY A 18 8.00 21.68 6.31
C GLY A 18 9.22 22.48 5.86
N LEU A 19 9.21 23.00 4.63
CA LEU A 19 10.27 23.87 4.10
C LEU A 19 10.38 25.16 4.93
N ALA A 20 9.25 25.83 5.18
CA ALA A 20 9.21 27.06 5.97
C ALA A 20 9.71 26.83 7.41
N LEU A 21 9.35 25.71 8.02
CA LEU A 21 9.80 25.33 9.36
C LEU A 21 11.29 25.00 9.40
N GLY A 22 11.82 24.31 8.38
CA GLY A 22 13.26 24.05 8.27
C GLY A 22 14.07 25.33 8.12
N LEU A 23 13.58 26.30 7.35
CA LEU A 23 14.18 27.64 7.24
C LEU A 23 14.08 28.43 8.54
N ALA A 24 12.92 28.38 9.22
CA ALA A 24 12.70 29.13 10.46
C ALA A 24 13.51 28.59 11.65
N THR A 25 13.77 27.28 11.69
CA THR A 25 14.59 26.64 12.74
C THR A 25 16.09 26.71 12.44
N GLY A 26 16.48 27.18 11.24
CA GLY A 26 17.88 27.22 10.80
C GLY A 26 18.46 25.84 10.47
N LEU A 27 17.62 24.80 10.37
CA LEU A 27 18.01 23.48 9.87
C LEU A 27 18.31 23.50 8.36
N LEU A 28 17.68 24.42 7.63
CA LEU A 28 17.91 24.65 6.20
C LEU A 28 18.33 26.10 5.98
N SER A 29 19.35 26.31 5.15
CA SER A 29 19.71 27.63 4.62
C SER A 29 18.98 27.88 3.30
N PHE A 30 18.83 29.15 2.89
CA PHE A 30 18.23 29.49 1.60
C PHE A 30 18.98 28.87 0.40
N GLY A 31 20.30 28.64 0.52
CA GLY A 31 21.10 27.95 -0.49
C GLY A 31 20.84 26.45 -0.60
N ASP A 32 20.32 25.83 0.46
CA ASP A 32 20.04 24.39 0.51
C ASP A 32 18.70 24.05 -0.17
N VAL A 33 17.82 25.06 -0.35
CA VAL A 33 16.50 24.87 -0.97
C VAL A 33 16.62 24.59 -2.47
N LEU A 34 17.39 25.44 -3.16
CA LEU A 34 17.65 25.34 -4.59
C LEU A 34 18.94 26.11 -4.91
N THR A 35 19.98 25.38 -5.24
CA THR A 35 21.25 25.93 -5.75
C THR A 35 21.36 25.56 -7.22
N ILE A 36 21.62 26.55 -8.07
CA ILE A 36 21.88 26.33 -9.49
C ILE A 36 23.31 26.76 -9.71
N ASP A 37 24.19 25.79 -9.98
CA ASP A 37 25.53 26.09 -10.42
C ASP A 37 25.52 26.29 -11.94
N GLY A 38 25.71 27.53 -12.36
CA GLY A 38 25.69 27.93 -13.77
C GLY A 38 26.92 27.47 -14.55
N ASP A 39 28.01 27.13 -13.86
CA ASP A 39 29.26 26.69 -14.49
C ASP A 39 29.26 25.17 -14.73
N GLU A 40 28.65 24.39 -13.81
CA GLU A 40 28.51 22.94 -13.97
C GLU A 40 27.18 22.50 -14.59
N PHE A 41 26.21 23.42 -14.81
CA PHE A 41 24.84 23.11 -15.23
C PHE A 41 24.14 22.08 -14.32
N VAL A 42 24.48 22.05 -13.04
CA VAL A 42 23.88 21.16 -12.05
C VAL A 42 22.96 21.98 -11.14
N ALA A 43 21.72 21.52 -11.03
CA ALA A 43 20.79 22.00 -10.00
C ALA A 43 20.88 21.04 -8.81
N SER A 44 21.08 21.60 -7.63
CA SER A 44 21.21 20.88 -6.36
C SER A 44 20.27 21.47 -5.32
N GLY A 45 20.03 20.74 -4.24
CA GLY A 45 19.20 21.19 -3.12
C GLY A 45 17.99 20.31 -2.89
N VAL A 46 17.31 20.56 -1.78
CA VAL A 46 16.26 19.69 -1.22
C VAL A 46 15.15 19.38 -2.22
N ILE A 47 14.79 20.32 -3.10
CA ILE A 47 13.75 20.08 -4.11
C ILE A 47 14.25 19.11 -5.19
N VAL A 48 15.47 19.28 -5.67
CA VAL A 48 16.05 18.43 -6.72
C VAL A 48 16.33 17.03 -6.17
N ASP A 49 16.89 16.94 -4.96
CA ASP A 49 17.14 15.68 -4.28
C ASP A 49 15.84 14.94 -3.98
N GLY A 50 14.78 15.67 -3.59
CA GLY A 50 13.44 15.11 -3.40
C GLY A 50 12.86 14.51 -4.67
N VAL A 51 12.97 15.20 -5.81
CA VAL A 51 12.53 14.67 -7.11
C VAL A 51 13.40 13.49 -7.54
N GLY A 52 14.72 13.59 -7.39
CA GLY A 52 15.69 12.53 -7.69
C GLY A 52 15.41 11.25 -6.90
N GLY A 53 15.08 11.37 -5.61
CA GLY A 53 14.70 10.26 -4.75
C GLY A 53 13.45 9.50 -5.21
N LEU A 54 12.55 10.15 -5.97
CA LEU A 54 11.34 9.53 -6.51
C LEU A 54 11.55 8.81 -7.85
N VAL A 55 12.65 9.07 -8.57
CA VAL A 55 12.90 8.46 -9.89
C VAL A 55 12.94 6.93 -9.78
N GLY A 56 13.59 6.39 -8.75
CA GLY A 56 13.65 4.94 -8.53
C GLY A 56 12.27 4.32 -8.34
N ILE A 57 11.38 4.99 -7.60
CA ILE A 57 9.99 4.54 -7.37
C ILE A 57 9.18 4.61 -8.66
N ALA A 58 9.35 5.68 -9.46
CA ALA A 58 8.66 5.82 -10.74
C ALA A 58 9.04 4.69 -11.71
N VAL A 59 10.34 4.42 -11.87
CA VAL A 59 10.84 3.33 -12.72
C VAL A 59 10.34 1.97 -12.24
N PHE A 60 10.40 1.71 -10.93
CA PHE A 60 9.86 0.49 -10.33
C PHE A 60 8.36 0.33 -10.60
N THR A 61 7.58 1.41 -10.48
CA THR A 61 6.13 1.40 -10.73
C THR A 61 5.81 1.07 -12.19
N ILE A 62 6.58 1.58 -13.14
CA ILE A 62 6.41 1.26 -14.57
C ILE A 62 6.66 -0.23 -14.83
N PHE A 63 7.77 -0.78 -14.32
CA PHE A 63 8.07 -2.21 -14.51
C PHE A 63 7.03 -3.10 -13.86
N LEU A 64 6.59 -2.74 -12.67
CA LEU A 64 5.55 -3.45 -11.97
C LEU A 64 4.22 -3.42 -12.74
N MET A 65 3.79 -2.27 -13.27
CA MET A 65 2.59 -2.20 -14.10
C MET A 65 2.71 -3.12 -15.34
N GLY A 66 3.89 -3.19 -15.95
CA GLY A 66 4.16 -4.14 -17.04
C GLY A 66 4.05 -5.61 -16.62
N LEU A 67 4.56 -5.96 -15.43
CA LEU A 67 4.45 -7.31 -14.87
C LEU A 67 3.01 -7.67 -14.49
N ILE A 68 2.27 -6.73 -13.89
CA ILE A 68 0.84 -6.91 -13.59
C ILE A 68 0.07 -7.13 -14.89
N GLY A 69 0.28 -6.32 -15.91
CA GLY A 69 -0.36 -6.50 -17.22
C GLY A 69 -0.04 -7.87 -17.84
N THR A 70 1.19 -8.36 -17.65
CA THR A 70 1.59 -9.70 -18.11
C THR A 70 0.85 -10.81 -17.33
N PHE A 71 0.66 -10.66 -16.03
CA PHE A 71 -0.10 -11.60 -15.21
C PHE A 71 -1.59 -11.62 -15.54
N GLU A 72 -2.17 -10.47 -15.85
CA GLU A 72 -3.56 -10.36 -16.33
C GLU A 72 -3.73 -11.11 -17.66
N HIS A 73 -2.87 -10.86 -18.65
CA HIS A 73 -2.91 -11.57 -19.94
C HIS A 73 -2.53 -13.05 -19.83
N GLY A 74 -1.67 -13.40 -18.86
CA GLY A 74 -1.25 -14.77 -18.57
C GLY A 74 -2.31 -15.62 -17.86
N GLY A 75 -3.49 -15.05 -17.56
CA GLY A 75 -4.59 -15.76 -16.91
C GLY A 75 -4.33 -16.10 -15.44
N LEU A 76 -3.38 -15.43 -14.78
CA LEU A 76 -3.12 -15.64 -13.34
C LEU A 76 -4.36 -15.26 -12.52
N ILE A 77 -5.05 -14.19 -12.92
CA ILE A 77 -6.26 -13.71 -12.25
C ILE A 77 -7.41 -14.71 -12.43
N GLU A 78 -7.61 -15.23 -13.64
CA GLU A 78 -8.60 -16.28 -13.93
C GLU A 78 -8.26 -17.57 -13.16
N TRP A 79 -7.00 -17.97 -13.11
CA TRP A 79 -6.56 -19.13 -12.32
C TRP A 79 -6.84 -18.94 -10.82
N LEU A 80 -6.54 -17.75 -10.28
CA LEU A 80 -6.87 -17.36 -8.90
C LEU A 80 -8.38 -17.43 -8.66
N MET A 81 -9.18 -16.92 -9.60
CA MET A 81 -10.63 -16.97 -9.54
C MET A 81 -11.14 -18.40 -9.51
N GLU A 82 -10.75 -19.25 -10.46
CA GLU A 82 -11.16 -20.65 -10.50
C GLU A 82 -10.80 -21.40 -9.23
N ARG A 83 -9.58 -21.18 -8.72
CA ARG A 83 -9.11 -21.83 -7.49
C ARG A 83 -9.86 -21.33 -6.26
N SER A 84 -10.14 -20.03 -6.20
CA SER A 84 -10.94 -19.39 -5.16
C SER A 84 -12.39 -19.85 -5.21
N GLN A 85 -13.01 -20.01 -6.38
CA GLN A 85 -14.39 -20.48 -6.51
C GLN A 85 -14.60 -21.87 -5.89
N ARG A 86 -13.57 -22.74 -5.89
CA ARG A 86 -13.65 -24.05 -5.22
C ARG A 86 -13.71 -23.93 -3.69
N PHE A 87 -13.12 -22.88 -3.12
CA PHE A 87 -13.03 -22.63 -1.68
C PHE A 87 -14.10 -21.64 -1.15
N ALA A 88 -14.45 -20.64 -1.95
CA ALA A 88 -15.44 -19.63 -1.65
C ALA A 88 -16.85 -20.20 -1.84
N ARG A 89 -17.30 -21.02 -0.90
CA ARG A 89 -18.68 -21.56 -0.86
C ARG A 89 -19.64 -20.71 -0.02
N SER A 90 -19.09 -19.80 0.76
CA SER A 90 -19.81 -18.89 1.67
C SER A 90 -19.18 -17.50 1.66
N VAL A 91 -19.93 -16.51 2.13
CA VAL A 91 -19.45 -15.12 2.25
C VAL A 91 -18.21 -15.02 3.16
N ARG A 92 -18.16 -15.80 4.25
CA ARG A 92 -16.99 -15.87 5.14
C ARG A 92 -15.76 -16.41 4.42
N SER A 93 -15.91 -17.52 3.68
CA SER A 93 -14.80 -18.07 2.90
C SER A 93 -14.31 -17.11 1.82
N ALA A 94 -15.19 -16.30 1.22
CA ALA A 94 -14.79 -15.29 0.24
C ALA A 94 -13.91 -14.20 0.87
N GLU A 95 -14.31 -13.65 2.01
CA GLU A 95 -13.50 -12.65 2.74
C GLU A 95 -12.16 -13.23 3.20
N VAL A 96 -12.14 -14.46 3.71
CA VAL A 96 -10.89 -15.13 4.10
C VAL A 96 -9.99 -15.36 2.89
N SER A 97 -10.54 -15.74 1.74
CA SER A 97 -9.76 -15.88 0.50
C SER A 97 -9.16 -14.55 0.05
N ILE A 98 -9.90 -13.44 0.15
CA ILE A 98 -9.38 -12.09 -0.12
C ILE A 98 -8.21 -11.78 0.82
N VAL A 99 -8.39 -12.00 2.12
CA VAL A 99 -7.36 -11.70 3.13
C VAL A 99 -6.09 -12.52 2.90
N VAL A 100 -6.22 -13.85 2.78
CA VAL A 100 -5.07 -14.75 2.60
C VAL A 100 -4.28 -14.40 1.34
N LEU A 101 -4.98 -14.16 0.25
CA LEU A 101 -4.36 -13.85 -1.03
C LEU A 101 -3.72 -12.46 -1.04
N ALA A 102 -4.38 -11.47 -0.46
CA ALA A 102 -3.83 -10.11 -0.31
C ALA A 102 -2.57 -10.11 0.55
N LEU A 103 -2.56 -10.85 1.66
CA LEU A 103 -1.37 -11.01 2.50
C LEU A 103 -0.24 -11.71 1.73
N ALA A 104 -0.55 -12.77 0.98
CA ALA A 104 0.45 -13.51 0.22
C ALA A 104 1.07 -12.64 -0.89
N VAL A 105 0.26 -12.04 -1.76
CA VAL A 105 0.76 -11.19 -2.84
C VAL A 105 1.51 -9.98 -2.29
N ASN A 106 0.99 -9.34 -1.23
CA ASN A 106 1.69 -8.22 -0.62
C ASN A 106 2.98 -8.61 0.10
N ALA A 107 3.10 -9.86 0.58
CA ALA A 107 4.37 -10.36 1.09
C ALA A 107 5.44 -10.48 0.00
N LEU A 108 5.04 -10.81 -1.23
CA LEU A 108 5.96 -10.89 -2.36
C LEU A 108 6.31 -9.49 -2.91
N THR A 109 5.30 -8.64 -3.13
CA THR A 109 5.50 -7.32 -3.75
C THR A 109 6.02 -6.28 -2.76
N THR A 110 5.79 -6.49 -1.46
CA THR A 110 6.19 -5.59 -0.35
C THR A 110 5.68 -4.16 -0.53
N ALA A 111 4.59 -4.01 -1.27
CA ALA A 111 4.03 -2.72 -1.64
C ALA A 111 2.52 -2.86 -1.83
N GLY A 112 1.76 -2.05 -1.08
CA GLY A 112 0.31 -2.15 -1.06
C GLY A 112 -0.35 -1.74 -2.36
N THR A 113 0.04 -0.61 -2.97
CA THR A 113 -0.52 -0.14 -4.25
C THR A 113 -0.38 -1.19 -5.37
N PRO A 114 0.81 -1.79 -5.59
CA PRO A 114 0.98 -2.91 -6.51
C PRO A 114 0.02 -4.07 -6.30
N THR A 115 -0.11 -4.51 -5.05
CA THR A 115 -1.00 -5.62 -4.68
C THR A 115 -2.46 -5.26 -4.91
N MET A 116 -2.86 -4.04 -4.57
CA MET A 116 -4.21 -3.53 -4.76
C MET A 116 -4.60 -3.49 -6.24
N VAL A 117 -3.69 -3.07 -7.11
CA VAL A 117 -3.93 -3.03 -8.56
C VAL A 117 -4.04 -4.45 -9.10
N MET A 118 -3.10 -5.33 -8.75
CA MET A 118 -3.08 -6.72 -9.22
C MET A 118 -4.30 -7.54 -8.75
N LEU A 119 -4.70 -7.40 -7.48
CA LEU A 119 -5.83 -8.13 -6.92
C LEU A 119 -7.17 -7.40 -7.06
N GLY A 120 -7.17 -6.16 -7.53
CA GLY A 120 -8.36 -5.32 -7.56
C GLY A 120 -9.50 -5.96 -8.36
N SER A 121 -9.20 -6.43 -9.57
CA SER A 121 -10.16 -7.14 -10.44
C SER A 121 -10.68 -8.43 -9.81
N PHE A 122 -9.79 -9.24 -9.22
CA PHE A 122 -10.15 -10.46 -8.48
C PHE A 122 -11.10 -10.17 -7.31
N VAL A 123 -10.73 -9.23 -6.44
CA VAL A 123 -11.50 -8.86 -5.25
C VAL A 123 -12.86 -8.29 -5.63
N ARG A 124 -12.90 -7.49 -6.70
CA ARG A 124 -14.14 -6.94 -7.25
C ARG A 124 -15.08 -8.04 -7.73
N ARG A 125 -14.61 -8.94 -8.62
CA ARG A 125 -15.41 -10.06 -9.17
C ARG A 125 -15.87 -11.03 -8.08
N LEU A 126 -14.99 -11.40 -7.14
CA LEU A 126 -15.34 -12.29 -6.04
C LEU A 126 -16.34 -11.64 -5.08
N GLY A 127 -16.15 -10.37 -4.73
CA GLY A 127 -17.05 -9.63 -3.85
C GLY A 127 -18.45 -9.46 -4.45
N HIS A 128 -18.53 -9.13 -5.74
CA HIS A 128 -19.79 -8.97 -6.46
C HIS A 128 -20.64 -10.25 -6.45
N ARG A 129 -20.03 -11.43 -6.63
CA ARG A 129 -20.73 -12.74 -6.54
C ARG A 129 -21.42 -12.97 -5.18
N PHE A 130 -20.83 -12.46 -4.10
CA PHE A 130 -21.37 -12.58 -2.74
C PHE A 130 -22.12 -11.34 -2.26
N ARG A 131 -22.40 -10.39 -3.16
CA ARG A 131 -23.04 -9.10 -2.87
C ARG A 131 -22.33 -8.31 -1.75
N LEU A 132 -21.01 -8.42 -1.65
CA LEU A 132 -20.23 -7.70 -0.62
C LEU A 132 -20.02 -6.25 -1.01
N GLN A 133 -20.32 -5.32 -0.11
CA GLN A 133 -20.14 -3.89 -0.35
C GLN A 133 -18.72 -3.52 -0.87
N PRO A 134 -18.59 -2.62 -1.88
CA PRO A 134 -17.31 -2.21 -2.44
C PRO A 134 -16.32 -1.64 -1.42
N TRP A 135 -16.82 -0.88 -0.45
CA TRP A 135 -15.99 -0.30 0.60
C TRP A 135 -15.41 -1.38 1.54
N ARG A 136 -16.18 -2.45 1.81
CA ARG A 136 -15.75 -3.54 2.70
C ARG A 136 -14.61 -4.35 2.07
N ARG A 137 -14.75 -4.70 0.79
CA ARG A 137 -13.70 -5.41 0.05
C ARG A 137 -12.44 -4.56 -0.13
N GLY A 138 -12.60 -3.24 -0.33
CA GLY A 138 -11.50 -2.28 -0.37
C GLY A 138 -10.76 -2.20 0.96
N ASN A 139 -11.49 -2.08 2.07
CA ASN A 139 -10.89 -2.05 3.42
C ASN A 139 -10.15 -3.34 3.76
N LEU A 140 -10.67 -4.52 3.37
CA LEU A 140 -9.95 -5.77 3.57
C LEU A 140 -8.62 -5.79 2.81
N LEU A 141 -8.63 -5.33 1.55
CA LEU A 141 -7.44 -5.30 0.71
C LEU A 141 -6.40 -4.29 1.25
N ASP A 142 -6.84 -3.10 1.62
CA ASP A 142 -5.99 -2.05 2.19
C ASP A 142 -5.39 -2.46 3.53
N ALA A 143 -6.22 -2.95 4.46
CA ALA A 143 -5.77 -3.39 5.77
C ALA A 143 -4.80 -4.58 5.69
N CYS A 144 -5.00 -5.52 4.76
CA CYS A 144 -4.00 -6.57 4.49
C CYS A 144 -2.66 -5.97 4.05
N SER A 145 -2.71 -4.95 3.20
CA SER A 145 -1.52 -4.33 2.64
C SER A 145 -0.66 -3.61 3.69
N THR A 146 -1.31 -2.90 4.62
CA THR A 146 -0.63 -2.18 5.70
C THR A 146 -0.20 -3.09 6.85
N THR A 147 -0.79 -4.28 6.94
CA THR A 147 -0.49 -5.26 7.99
C THR A 147 0.79 -6.03 7.68
N ILE A 148 0.82 -6.77 6.56
CA ILE A 148 1.92 -7.71 6.29
C ILE A 148 3.27 -7.00 6.12
N ILE A 149 3.27 -5.76 5.62
CA ILE A 149 4.49 -5.00 5.36
C ILE A 149 5.31 -4.79 6.64
N GLY A 150 4.68 -4.65 7.83
CA GLY A 150 5.41 -4.49 9.09
C GLY A 150 6.05 -5.78 9.62
N PHE A 151 5.62 -6.95 9.13
CA PHE A 151 6.16 -8.25 9.56
C PHE A 151 7.38 -8.71 8.78
N LEU A 152 7.59 -8.13 7.60
CA LEU A 152 8.63 -8.55 6.69
C LEU A 152 9.90 -7.74 6.99
N PRO A 153 10.99 -8.39 7.41
CA PRO A 153 12.22 -7.68 7.80
C PRO A 153 12.89 -6.95 6.63
N TYR A 154 12.56 -7.35 5.39
CA TYR A 154 13.05 -6.75 4.16
C TYR A 154 12.13 -5.64 3.61
N SER A 155 11.03 -5.32 4.30
CA SER A 155 10.15 -4.27 3.83
C SER A 155 10.72 -2.89 4.06
N VAL A 156 10.38 -1.98 3.15
CA VAL A 156 10.71 -0.55 3.28
C VAL A 156 10.17 0.02 4.60
N ALA A 157 9.01 -0.44 5.06
CA ALA A 157 8.39 -0.01 6.31
C ALA A 157 9.19 -0.40 7.57
N VAL A 158 9.98 -1.48 7.51
CA VAL A 158 10.87 -1.90 8.61
C VAL A 158 12.29 -1.36 8.43
N LEU A 159 12.80 -1.37 7.19
CA LEU A 159 14.17 -0.97 6.88
C LEU A 159 14.42 0.52 7.04
N ILE A 160 13.47 1.40 6.68
CA ILE A 160 13.64 2.85 6.84
C ILE A 160 13.78 3.21 8.34
N PRO A 161 12.86 2.83 9.24
CA PRO A 161 13.04 3.06 10.66
C PRO A 161 14.33 2.44 11.19
N PHE A 162 14.67 1.21 10.78
CA PHE A 162 15.91 0.55 11.20
C PHE A 162 17.15 1.37 10.84
N ALA A 163 17.23 1.88 9.61
CA ALA A 163 18.34 2.73 9.16
C ALA A 163 18.43 4.04 9.95
N LEU A 164 17.30 4.64 10.31
CA LEU A 164 17.25 5.90 11.08
C LEU A 164 17.77 5.76 12.51
N VAL A 165 17.58 4.61 13.16
CA VAL A 165 18.08 4.36 14.52
C VAL A 165 19.46 3.70 14.55
N GLN A 166 20.04 3.33 13.41
CA GLN A 166 21.29 2.59 13.34
C GLN A 166 22.44 3.27 14.10
N ASP A 167 22.58 4.59 13.97
CA ASP A 167 23.63 5.36 14.67
C ASP A 167 23.42 5.38 16.19
N THR A 168 22.16 5.48 16.64
CA THR A 168 21.83 5.46 18.07
C THR A 168 22.08 4.08 18.70
N VAL A 169 21.82 3.02 17.95
CA VAL A 169 22.04 1.64 18.37
C VAL A 169 23.54 1.33 18.46
N ALA A 170 24.31 1.80 17.47
CA ALA A 170 25.78 1.69 17.49
C ALA A 170 26.38 2.40 18.71
N GLY A 171 25.88 3.59 19.07
CA GLY A 171 26.30 4.32 20.27
C GLY A 171 25.91 3.66 21.60
N ALA A 172 24.85 2.85 21.62
CA ALA A 172 24.35 2.16 22.82
C ALA A 172 25.05 0.81 23.09
N GLY A 173 25.93 0.33 22.20
CA GLY A 173 26.62 -0.95 22.37
C GLY A 173 25.69 -2.18 22.32
N LEU A 174 24.52 -2.04 21.68
CA LEU A 174 23.54 -3.13 21.55
C LEU A 174 23.99 -4.08 20.43
N GLU A 175 24.83 -5.06 20.79
CA GLU A 175 25.20 -6.15 19.88
C GLU A 175 23.98 -7.01 19.54
N GLY A 176 23.71 -7.20 18.25
CA GLY A 176 22.64 -8.10 17.76
C GLY A 176 21.32 -7.43 17.36
N PHE A 177 21.24 -6.10 17.31
CA PHE A 177 20.07 -5.40 16.78
C PHE A 177 19.91 -5.68 15.27
N ASN A 178 18.87 -6.43 14.91
CA ASN A 178 18.57 -6.79 13.53
C ASN A 178 17.14 -6.35 13.14
N PRO A 179 16.83 -6.23 11.84
CA PRO A 179 15.48 -5.85 11.39
C PRO A 179 14.38 -6.78 11.88
N VAL A 180 14.70 -8.07 12.10
CA VAL A 180 13.75 -9.06 12.63
C VAL A 180 13.33 -8.72 14.06
N GLY A 181 14.22 -8.14 14.84
CA GLY A 181 13.96 -7.68 16.20
C GLY A 181 12.95 -6.54 16.29
N LEU A 182 12.67 -5.82 15.20
CA LEU A 182 11.62 -4.79 15.16
C LEU A 182 10.21 -5.37 14.99
N VAL A 183 10.09 -6.56 14.42
CA VAL A 183 8.79 -7.16 14.07
C VAL A 183 7.83 -7.32 15.27
N PRO A 184 8.29 -7.65 16.49
CA PRO A 184 7.41 -7.64 17.67
C PRO A 184 6.88 -6.25 18.05
N PHE A 185 7.58 -5.17 17.66
CA PHE A 185 7.28 -3.80 18.09
C PHE A 185 6.46 -3.00 17.06
N VAL A 186 6.09 -3.60 15.92
CA VAL A 186 5.16 -2.99 14.96
C VAL A 186 3.70 -3.10 15.45
N PHE A 187 3.39 -2.46 16.57
CA PHE A 187 2.09 -2.58 17.27
C PHE A 187 0.89 -2.27 16.37
N TYR A 188 1.01 -1.28 15.49
CA TYR A 188 -0.04 -0.94 14.52
C TYR A 188 -0.35 -2.11 13.57
N CYS A 189 0.69 -2.76 13.04
CA CYS A 189 0.53 -3.89 12.12
C CYS A 189 -0.07 -5.10 12.84
N TRP A 190 0.36 -5.36 14.09
CA TRP A 190 -0.25 -6.39 14.94
C TRP A 190 -1.73 -6.12 15.22
N ALA A 191 -2.07 -4.90 15.62
CA ALA A 191 -3.44 -4.51 15.91
C ALA A 191 -4.35 -4.69 14.68
N LEU A 192 -3.91 -4.20 13.51
CA LEU A 192 -4.67 -4.39 12.27
C LEU A 192 -4.79 -5.86 11.86
N MET A 193 -3.74 -6.67 12.03
CA MET A 193 -3.81 -8.10 11.74
C MET A 193 -4.88 -8.80 12.57
N ILE A 194 -4.95 -8.48 13.87
CA ILE A 194 -5.94 -9.06 14.77
C ILE A 194 -7.33 -8.61 14.35
N VAL A 195 -7.52 -7.31 14.11
CA VAL A 195 -8.82 -6.75 13.70
C VAL A 195 -9.31 -7.37 12.40
N ILE A 196 -8.45 -7.51 11.38
CA ILE A 196 -8.86 -8.03 10.08
C ILE A 196 -9.18 -9.52 10.13
N ILE A 197 -8.41 -10.32 10.87
CA ILE A 197 -8.67 -11.75 11.05
C ILE A 197 -10.01 -11.93 11.79
N VAL A 198 -10.23 -11.18 12.87
CA VAL A 198 -11.49 -11.22 13.63
C VAL A 198 -12.65 -10.77 12.74
N ALA A 199 -12.51 -9.68 11.99
CA ALA A 199 -13.57 -9.16 11.11
C ALA A 199 -13.93 -10.16 9.99
N ALA A 200 -12.94 -10.82 9.37
CA ALA A 200 -13.16 -11.81 8.33
C ALA A 200 -13.83 -13.09 8.86
N ILE A 201 -13.44 -13.58 10.04
CA ILE A 201 -14.01 -14.79 10.64
C ILE A 201 -15.43 -14.53 11.16
N THR A 202 -15.62 -13.46 11.92
CA THR A 202 -16.91 -13.14 12.56
C THR A 202 -17.93 -12.60 11.56
N GLY A 203 -17.46 -11.91 10.51
CA GLY A 203 -18.30 -11.11 9.62
C GLY A 203 -18.66 -9.74 10.21
N TRP A 204 -17.90 -9.25 11.19
CA TRP A 204 -18.13 -7.94 11.80
C TRP A 204 -18.01 -6.81 10.76
N GLY A 205 -18.96 -5.87 10.75
CA GLY A 205 -19.12 -4.84 9.71
C GLY A 205 -19.76 -5.32 8.40
N ARG A 206 -20.40 -6.49 8.46
CA ARG A 206 -21.24 -7.18 7.48
C ARG A 206 -22.23 -6.34 6.66
N GLU A 207 -21.86 -5.70 5.55
CA GLU A 207 -22.86 -5.05 4.70
C GLU A 207 -22.91 -5.63 3.28
N TYR A 208 -24.14 -5.68 2.76
CA TYR A 208 -24.45 -6.22 1.44
C TYR A 208 -24.88 -5.10 0.49
N MET A 209 -24.60 -5.28 -0.79
CA MET A 209 -25.06 -4.37 -1.84
C MET A 209 -26.59 -4.41 -1.95
N ASP A 210 -27.18 -3.24 -2.20
CA ASP A 210 -28.55 -3.13 -2.66
C ASP A 210 -28.66 -3.61 -4.11
N GLU A 211 -29.87 -3.98 -4.56
CA GLU A 211 -30.07 -4.57 -5.89
C GLU A 211 -29.59 -3.66 -7.02
N GLU A 212 -29.91 -2.37 -6.94
CA GLU A 212 -29.50 -1.36 -7.92
C GLU A 212 -27.97 -1.25 -8.05
N THR A 213 -27.26 -1.23 -6.93
CA THR A 213 -25.79 -1.16 -6.90
C THR A 213 -25.15 -2.44 -7.43
N TRP A 214 -25.79 -3.58 -7.16
CA TRP A 214 -25.33 -4.87 -7.66
C TRP A 214 -25.49 -4.94 -9.18
N GLU A 215 -26.66 -4.59 -9.72
CA GLU A 215 -26.89 -4.57 -11.17
C GLU A 215 -25.93 -3.63 -11.91
N SER A 216 -25.76 -2.39 -11.43
CA SER A 216 -24.83 -1.43 -12.04
C SER A 216 -23.40 -1.93 -12.07
N GLU A 217 -22.93 -2.56 -10.98
CA GLU A 217 -21.58 -3.11 -10.94
C GLU A 217 -21.42 -4.33 -11.85
N GLY A 218 -22.48 -5.12 -12.01
CA GLY A 218 -22.53 -6.27 -12.92
C GLY A 218 -22.38 -5.85 -14.38
N GLU A 219 -23.03 -4.76 -14.79
CA GLU A 219 -22.90 -4.19 -16.13
C GLU A 219 -21.46 -3.72 -16.41
N GLU A 220 -20.84 -3.01 -15.46
CA GLU A 220 -19.44 -2.59 -15.59
C GLU A 220 -18.48 -3.78 -15.68
N LEU A 221 -18.72 -4.84 -14.90
CA LEU A 221 -17.90 -6.05 -14.93
C LEU A 221 -18.03 -6.77 -16.27
N ALA A 222 -19.22 -6.83 -16.86
CA ALA A 222 -19.44 -7.39 -18.19
C ALA A 222 -18.68 -6.57 -19.26
N ALA A 223 -18.72 -5.24 -19.18
CA ALA A 223 -18.02 -4.36 -20.12
C ALA A 223 -16.48 -4.43 -20.04
N THR A 224 -15.92 -4.91 -18.92
CA THR A 224 -14.46 -5.05 -18.72
C THR A 224 -13.95 -6.46 -19.07
N SER A 225 -14.86 -7.38 -19.44
CA SER A 225 -14.54 -8.77 -19.77
C SER A 225 -14.37 -9.03 -21.27
N ASP A 226 -14.70 -8.04 -22.11
CA ASP A 226 -14.54 -7.99 -23.57
C ASP A 226 -13.29 -7.17 -23.96
#